data_AF-A0A8X8YSF4-F1
#
_entry.id   AF-A0A8X8YSF4-F1
#
_cell.length_a   1.000
_cell.length_b   1.000
_cell.length_c   1.000
_cell.angle_alpha   90.00
_cell.angle_beta   90.00
_cell.angle_gamma   90.00
#
_symmetry.space_group_name_H-M   'P 1'
#
loop_
_entity.id
_entity.type
_entity.pdbx_description
1 polymer ?
#
loop_
_entity_poly.entity_id
_entity_poly.type
_entity_poly.pdbx_seq_one_letter_code
_entity_poly.pdbx_strand_id
1 'polypeptide(L)'
;MLFGAAAVPRAAVFTPLVTNPKLDTFYYVNLNGISVGGARVPGITAKLFKIDASGNGGVIVDSGTSVTRMTRPAYVALRNAFRAGASNLKRAPDFSLFDTCFDLSGKTEVKVPTVVLHFAGADVSLPASNYLIPVDSDGTFCFAFAGTTSGLSIIGNIQQQGFRVVFDLADNRVGFAANSCT
;
A
#
# COMPACT_ATOMS: atom_id res chain seq x y z
N MET A 1 6.57 -17.42 9.45
CA MET A 1 5.59 -17.87 8.43
C MET A 1 4.81 -19.03 9.02
N LEU A 2 3.49 -19.05 8.87
CA LEU A 2 2.61 -20.11 9.40
C LEU A 2 1.91 -20.79 8.22
N PHE A 3 1.80 -22.11 8.25
CA PHE A 3 1.15 -22.90 7.21
C PHE A 3 -0.02 -23.70 7.81
N GLY A 4 -1.08 -23.91 7.02
CA GLY A 4 -2.28 -24.67 7.41
C GLY A 4 -3.47 -23.81 7.83
N ALA A 5 -4.65 -24.43 8.01
CA ALA A 5 -5.91 -23.73 8.23
C ALA A 5 -5.97 -22.90 9.53
N ALA A 6 -5.24 -23.31 10.57
CA ALA A 6 -5.09 -22.54 11.81
C ALA A 6 -4.33 -21.22 11.60
N ALA A 7 -3.78 -21.00 10.40
CA ALA A 7 -3.05 -19.79 10.05
C ALA A 7 -3.96 -18.59 9.71
N VAL A 8 -5.29 -18.75 9.73
CA VAL A 8 -6.25 -17.70 9.36
C VAL A 8 -6.82 -17.01 10.63
N PRO A 9 -6.51 -15.72 10.88
CA PRO A 9 -7.10 -14.99 12.01
C PRO A 9 -8.58 -14.71 11.79
N ARG A 10 -9.38 -14.78 12.87
CA ARG A 10 -10.82 -14.46 12.81
C ARG A 10 -11.12 -13.00 12.43
N ALA A 11 -10.22 -12.08 12.78
CA ALA A 11 -10.37 -10.65 12.50
C ALA A 11 -9.83 -10.23 11.11
N ALA A 12 -9.43 -11.19 10.27
CA ALA A 12 -8.94 -10.86 8.94
C ALA A 12 -10.09 -10.36 8.04
N VAL A 13 -9.84 -9.27 7.33
CA VAL A 13 -10.68 -8.81 6.22
C VAL A 13 -10.12 -9.36 4.91
N PHE A 14 -10.99 -9.79 4.00
CA PHE A 14 -10.56 -10.52 2.80
C PHE A 14 -10.91 -9.79 1.51
N THR A 15 -10.01 -9.90 0.53
CA THR A 15 -10.25 -9.57 -0.86
C THR A 15 -10.08 -10.81 -1.72
N PRO A 16 -10.90 -11.04 -2.75
CA PRO A 16 -10.69 -12.12 -3.70
C PRO A 16 -9.33 -12.00 -4.40
N LEU A 17 -8.72 -13.17 -4.66
CA LEU A 17 -7.63 -13.30 -5.62
C LEU A 17 -8.19 -13.13 -7.03
N VAL A 18 -7.39 -12.52 -7.89
CA VAL A 18 -7.71 -12.32 -9.31
C VAL A 18 -6.79 -13.20 -10.14
N THR A 19 -7.32 -13.86 -11.15
CA THR A 19 -6.50 -14.63 -12.08
C THR A 19 -6.01 -13.73 -13.21
N ASN A 20 -4.69 -13.70 -13.43
CA ASN A 20 -4.12 -13.13 -14.64
C ASN A 20 -4.07 -14.20 -15.73
N PRO A 21 -4.64 -13.98 -16.93
CA PRO A 21 -4.73 -15.00 -17.98
C PRO A 21 -3.39 -15.39 -18.61
N LYS A 22 -2.31 -14.64 -18.36
CA LYS A 22 -0.97 -14.88 -18.92
C LYS A 22 0.12 -15.09 -17.88
N LEU A 23 -0.08 -14.63 -16.64
CA LEU A 23 0.91 -14.70 -15.55
C LEU A 23 0.24 -15.11 -14.23
N ASP A 24 -0.01 -16.40 -14.04
CA ASP A 24 -0.74 -16.95 -12.89
C ASP A 24 0.11 -17.18 -11.63
N THR A 25 1.38 -16.76 -11.64
CA THR A 25 2.34 -17.01 -10.54
C THR A 25 2.24 -16.04 -9.37
N PHE A 26 1.57 -14.90 -9.54
CA PHE A 26 1.46 -13.87 -8.50
C PHE A 26 0.09 -13.85 -7.83
N TYR A 27 0.06 -13.37 -6.58
CA TYR A 27 -1.17 -13.13 -5.83
C TYR A 27 -1.78 -11.78 -6.19
N TYR A 28 -2.57 -11.74 -7.26
CA TYR A 28 -3.27 -10.52 -7.68
C TYR A 28 -4.51 -10.25 -6.82
N VAL A 29 -4.75 -8.98 -6.53
CA VAL A 29 -5.91 -8.49 -5.79
C VAL A 29 -6.55 -7.29 -6.49
N ASN A 30 -7.83 -7.05 -6.25
CA ASN A 30 -8.54 -5.90 -6.80
C ASN A 30 -8.43 -4.69 -5.86
N LEU A 31 -7.64 -3.69 -6.24
CA LEU A 31 -7.62 -2.39 -5.58
C LEU A 31 -8.61 -1.43 -6.25
N ASN A 32 -9.62 -0.97 -5.51
CA ASN A 32 -10.68 -0.10 -6.02
C ASN A 32 -10.34 1.39 -5.92
N GLY A 33 -9.51 1.75 -4.93
CA GLY A 33 -8.97 3.09 -4.78
C GLY A 33 -8.29 3.28 -3.43
N ILE A 34 -7.93 4.52 -3.13
CA ILE A 34 -7.23 4.90 -1.89
C ILE A 34 -7.92 6.12 -1.29
N SER A 35 -8.00 6.19 0.05
CA SER A 35 -8.37 7.40 0.76
C SER A 35 -7.19 7.98 1.52
N VAL A 36 -7.14 9.32 1.58
CA VAL A 36 -6.15 10.09 2.33
C VAL A 36 -6.89 11.08 3.23
N GLY A 37 -6.59 11.10 4.52
CA GLY A 37 -7.23 11.98 5.49
C GLY A 37 -8.74 11.79 5.60
N GLY A 38 -9.23 10.56 5.40
CA GLY A 38 -10.65 10.22 5.43
C GLY A 38 -11.42 10.50 4.13
N ALA A 39 -10.79 11.09 3.11
CA ALA A 39 -11.42 11.37 1.82
C ALA A 39 -10.87 10.47 0.70
N ARG A 40 -11.75 9.98 -0.18
CA ARG A 40 -11.34 9.25 -1.40
C ARG A 40 -10.47 10.15 -2.28
N VAL A 41 -9.32 9.65 -2.71
CA VAL A 41 -8.41 10.36 -3.61
C VAL A 41 -9.01 10.40 -5.01
N PRO A 42 -9.33 11.58 -5.58
CA PRO A 42 -9.85 11.69 -6.93
C PRO A 42 -8.85 11.13 -7.96
N GLY A 43 -9.37 10.41 -8.96
CA GLY A 43 -8.57 9.84 -10.05
C GLY A 43 -8.02 8.44 -9.77
N ILE A 44 -7.94 7.99 -8.51
CA ILE A 44 -7.56 6.60 -8.20
C ILE A 44 -8.80 5.71 -8.26
N THR A 45 -8.96 4.98 -9.37
CA THR A 45 -10.08 4.07 -9.59
C THR A 45 -9.58 2.68 -9.99
N ALA A 46 -10.42 1.65 -9.81
CA ALA A 46 -10.12 0.28 -10.23
C ALA A 46 -9.64 0.15 -11.69
N LYS A 47 -10.05 1.08 -12.58
CA LYS A 47 -9.61 1.09 -13.99
C LYS A 47 -8.10 1.23 -14.15
N LEU A 48 -7.43 1.94 -13.25
CA LEU A 48 -5.97 2.13 -13.29
C LEU A 48 -5.18 0.84 -12.98
N PHE A 49 -5.87 -0.18 -12.47
CA PHE A 49 -5.27 -1.43 -12.00
C PHE A 49 -5.82 -2.66 -12.71
N LYS A 50 -6.64 -2.48 -13.76
CA LYS A 50 -7.19 -3.62 -14.50
C LYS A 50 -6.07 -4.44 -15.15
N ILE A 51 -6.27 -5.75 -15.14
CA ILE A 51 -5.49 -6.68 -15.95
C ILE A 51 -6.11 -6.71 -17.35
N ASP A 52 -5.30 -6.48 -18.38
CA ASP A 52 -5.76 -6.58 -19.77
C ASP A 52 -5.72 -8.02 -20.30
N ALA A 53 -6.22 -8.23 -21.53
CA ALA A 53 -6.24 -9.56 -22.16
C ALA A 53 -4.84 -10.15 -22.43
N SER A 54 -3.81 -9.31 -22.45
CA SER A 54 -2.41 -9.68 -22.59
C SER A 54 -1.72 -9.91 -21.23
N GLY A 55 -2.46 -9.80 -20.13
CA GLY A 55 -1.95 -10.00 -18.78
C GLY A 55 -1.16 -8.82 -18.21
N ASN A 56 -1.20 -7.65 -18.83
CA ASN A 56 -0.56 -6.45 -18.29
C ASN A 56 -1.44 -5.78 -17.24
N GLY A 57 -0.82 -5.09 -16.27
CA GLY A 57 -1.52 -4.39 -15.20
C GLY A 57 -1.77 -5.28 -13.99
N GLY A 58 -2.79 -4.95 -13.20
CA GLY A 58 -3.08 -5.60 -11.93
C GLY A 58 -2.40 -4.96 -10.73
N VAL A 59 -2.79 -5.47 -9.54
CA VAL A 59 -2.10 -5.21 -8.27
C VAL A 59 -1.73 -6.54 -7.66
N ILE A 60 -0.47 -6.74 -7.29
CA ILE A 60 -0.02 -7.94 -6.56
C ILE A 60 0.33 -7.61 -5.11
N VAL A 61 0.28 -8.61 -4.25
CA VAL A 61 0.84 -8.53 -2.89
C VAL A 61 2.18 -9.25 -2.89
N ASP A 62 3.27 -8.53 -2.60
CA ASP A 62 4.63 -9.06 -2.71
C ASP A 62 5.53 -8.55 -1.59
N SER A 63 5.90 -9.44 -0.67
CA SER A 63 6.83 -9.14 0.42
C SER A 63 8.29 -9.01 -0.05
N GLY A 64 8.61 -9.41 -1.28
CA GLY A 64 9.94 -9.25 -1.89
C GLY A 64 10.24 -7.82 -2.36
N THR A 65 9.22 -6.98 -2.50
CA THR A 65 9.37 -5.56 -2.87
C THR A 65 9.30 -4.68 -1.62
N SER A 66 10.31 -3.84 -1.37
CA SER A 66 10.39 -3.04 -0.13
C SER A 66 9.19 -2.11 0.10
N VAL A 67 8.85 -1.28 -0.90
CA VAL A 67 7.77 -0.28 -0.81
C VAL A 67 6.75 -0.47 -1.92
N THR A 68 5.51 -0.05 -1.65
CA THR A 68 4.44 -0.13 -2.63
C THR A 68 4.76 0.66 -3.90
N ARG A 69 4.66 -0.03 -5.04
CA ARG A 69 4.80 0.54 -6.38
C ARG A 69 3.42 0.65 -7.00
N MET A 70 3.10 1.81 -7.55
CA MET A 70 1.80 2.03 -8.19
C MET A 70 1.95 2.50 -9.63
N THR A 71 0.94 2.26 -10.46
CA THR A 71 0.86 2.93 -11.76
C THR A 71 1.08 4.43 -11.59
N ARG A 72 1.86 5.03 -12.50
CA ARG A 72 2.26 6.43 -12.37
C ARG A 72 1.08 7.39 -12.12
N PRO A 73 -0.08 7.27 -12.79
CA PRO A 73 -1.24 8.12 -12.48
C PRO A 73 -1.74 7.96 -11.05
N ALA A 74 -1.83 6.73 -10.54
CA ALA A 74 -2.28 6.46 -9.18
C ALA A 74 -1.29 7.00 -8.14
N TYR A 75 0.01 6.78 -8.36
CA TYR A 75 1.06 7.29 -7.48
C TYR A 75 1.01 8.83 -7.39
N VAL A 76 0.94 9.52 -8.53
CA VAL A 76 0.91 10.99 -8.56
C VAL A 76 -0.31 11.53 -7.82
N ALA A 77 -1.48 10.94 -8.02
CA ALA A 77 -2.70 11.34 -7.32
C ALA A 77 -2.59 11.12 -5.79
N LEU A 78 -2.09 9.95 -5.38
CA LEU A 78 -1.87 9.61 -3.97
C LEU A 78 -0.88 10.56 -3.30
N ARG A 79 0.29 10.74 -3.91
CA ARG A 79 1.35 11.63 -3.44
C ARG A 79 0.83 13.06 -3.28
N ASN A 80 0.11 13.57 -4.26
CA ASN A 80 -0.41 14.94 -4.22
C ASN A 80 -1.45 15.12 -3.10
N ALA A 81 -2.37 14.16 -2.93
CA ALA A 81 -3.34 14.18 -1.84
C ALA A 81 -2.65 14.12 -0.46
N PHE A 82 -1.63 13.27 -0.31
CA PHE A 82 -0.86 13.19 0.93
C PHE A 82 -0.12 14.49 1.23
N ARG A 83 0.57 15.07 0.24
CA ARG A 83 1.25 16.37 0.38
C ARG A 83 0.31 17.50 0.77
N ALA A 84 -0.91 17.53 0.22
CA ALA A 84 -1.90 18.53 0.56
C ALA A 84 -2.34 18.41 2.04
N GLY A 85 -2.61 17.17 2.49
CA GLY A 85 -2.98 16.90 3.88
C GLY A 85 -1.83 17.07 4.89
N ALA A 86 -0.58 16.94 4.44
CA ALA A 86 0.63 17.10 5.24
C ALA A 86 1.32 18.47 5.05
N SER A 87 0.57 19.48 4.60
CA SER A 87 1.10 20.80 4.22
C SER A 87 1.74 21.58 5.36
N ASN A 88 1.44 21.23 6.61
CA ASN A 88 2.04 21.78 7.82
C ASN A 88 3.43 21.21 8.15
N LEU A 89 3.86 20.15 7.48
CA LEU A 89 5.17 19.53 7.70
C LEU A 89 6.25 20.20 6.84
N LYS A 90 7.44 20.39 7.42
CA LYS A 90 8.59 20.96 6.71
C LYS A 90 9.08 19.95 5.66
N ARG A 91 9.11 20.35 4.39
CA ARG A 91 9.65 19.52 3.30
C ARG A 91 11.17 19.35 3.44
N ALA A 92 11.64 18.15 3.17
CA ALA A 92 13.06 17.82 2.99
C ALA A 92 13.35 17.54 1.50
N PRO A 93 14.64 17.53 1.08
CA PRO A 93 15.03 17.05 -0.23
C PRO A 93 14.56 15.62 -0.50
N ASP A 94 14.42 15.29 -1.77
CA ASP A 94 14.09 13.95 -2.23
C ASP A 94 15.22 12.96 -1.88
N PHE A 95 14.89 11.70 -1.61
CA PHE A 95 15.84 10.68 -1.19
C PHE A 95 15.66 9.41 -2.02
N SER A 96 16.69 9.05 -2.81
CA SER A 96 16.66 7.85 -3.66
C SER A 96 15.41 7.83 -4.57
N LEU A 97 14.51 6.86 -4.35
CA LEU A 97 13.25 6.70 -5.11
C LEU A 97 12.07 7.51 -4.54
N PHE A 98 12.24 8.22 -3.41
CA PHE A 98 11.19 8.97 -2.73
C PHE A 98 11.24 10.45 -3.11
N ASP A 99 10.14 10.98 -3.65
CA ASP A 99 10.00 12.39 -4.08
C ASP A 99 9.21 13.27 -3.09
N THR A 100 8.93 12.71 -1.91
CA THR A 100 8.11 13.32 -0.88
C THR A 100 8.69 12.96 0.47
N CYS A 101 9.55 13.84 0.97
CA CYS A 101 10.21 13.69 2.26
C CYS A 101 9.97 14.94 3.13
N PHE A 102 10.07 14.74 4.44
CA PHE A 102 9.85 15.76 5.46
C PHE A 102 10.97 15.73 6.49
N ASP A 103 11.35 16.92 6.95
CA ASP A 103 12.27 17.10 8.07
C ASP A 103 11.42 17.17 9.34
N LEU A 104 11.53 16.10 10.14
CA LEU A 104 10.85 15.94 11.41
C LEU A 104 11.82 16.00 12.59
N SER A 105 13.03 16.53 12.37
CA SER A 105 14.03 16.69 13.43
C SER A 105 13.45 17.47 14.62
N GLY A 106 13.75 17.00 15.83
CA GLY A 106 13.25 17.61 17.08
C GLY A 106 11.76 17.43 17.35
N LYS A 107 11.02 16.63 16.56
CA LYS A 107 9.62 16.27 16.84
C LYS A 107 9.55 14.92 17.56
N THR A 108 8.78 14.86 18.64
CA THR A 108 8.46 13.60 19.35
C THR A 108 7.17 12.96 18.81
N GLU A 109 6.26 13.77 18.27
CA GLU A 109 5.01 13.33 17.67
C GLU A 109 4.65 14.23 16.48
N VAL A 110 4.09 13.63 15.43
CA VAL A 110 3.60 14.35 14.26
C VAL A 110 2.22 13.83 13.85
N LYS A 111 1.33 14.74 13.47
CA LYS A 111 0.04 14.38 12.86
C LYS A 111 0.19 14.33 11.35
N VAL A 112 -0.21 13.21 10.76
CA VAL A 112 -0.19 12.99 9.32
C VAL A 112 -1.53 12.47 8.82
N PRO A 113 -1.89 12.71 7.54
CA PRO A 113 -3.13 12.19 6.99
C PRO A 113 -3.18 10.66 7.04
N THR A 114 -4.31 10.10 7.46
CA THR A 114 -4.54 8.65 7.39
C THR A 114 -4.50 8.16 5.94
N VAL A 115 -4.07 6.93 5.71
CA VAL A 115 -4.09 6.28 4.39
C VAL A 115 -4.84 4.95 4.49
N VAL A 116 -5.81 4.75 3.60
CA VAL A 116 -6.61 3.52 3.54
C VAL A 116 -6.58 2.96 2.14
N LEU A 117 -6.14 1.70 2.00
CA LEU A 117 -6.23 0.94 0.76
C LEU A 117 -7.59 0.24 0.71
N HIS A 118 -8.37 0.52 -0.33
CA HIS A 118 -9.69 -0.07 -0.48
C HIS A 118 -9.66 -1.15 -1.55
N PHE A 119 -9.60 -2.39 -1.12
CA PHE A 119 -9.70 -3.56 -1.98
C PHE A 119 -11.17 -3.93 -2.23
N ALA A 120 -11.41 -4.90 -3.11
CA ALA A 120 -12.73 -5.47 -3.27
C ALA A 120 -13.10 -6.29 -2.02
N GLY A 121 -14.02 -5.78 -1.21
CA GLY A 121 -14.51 -6.46 0.00
C GLY A 121 -13.68 -6.23 1.28
N ALA A 122 -12.59 -5.47 1.21
CA ALA A 122 -11.75 -5.17 2.36
C ALA A 122 -11.19 -3.74 2.31
N ASP A 123 -11.23 -3.05 3.45
CA ASP A 123 -10.55 -1.78 3.67
C ASP A 123 -9.40 -2.00 4.64
N VAL A 124 -8.19 -1.62 4.24
CA VAL A 124 -6.97 -1.77 5.03
C VAL A 124 -6.43 -0.39 5.38
N SER A 125 -6.64 0.02 6.63
CA SER A 125 -6.12 1.28 7.15
C SER A 125 -4.66 1.09 7.56
N LEU A 126 -3.76 1.80 6.88
CA LEU A 126 -2.33 1.70 7.14
C LEU A 126 -1.96 2.54 8.38
N PRO A 127 -1.21 1.99 9.36
CA PRO A 127 -0.54 2.81 10.36
C PRO A 127 0.50 3.74 9.70
N ALA A 128 0.81 4.87 10.36
CA ALA A 128 1.73 5.87 9.81
C ALA A 128 3.11 5.32 9.46
N SER A 129 3.62 4.38 10.26
CA SER A 129 4.88 3.68 10.01
C SER A 129 4.90 2.86 8.70
N ASN A 130 3.74 2.54 8.12
CA ASN A 130 3.66 1.86 6.82
C ASN A 130 3.71 2.81 5.63
N TYR A 131 3.74 4.14 5.83
CA TYR A 131 3.83 5.07 4.70
C TYR A 131 4.71 6.28 4.96
N LEU A 132 5.24 6.47 6.16
CA LEU A 132 6.20 7.51 6.48
C LEU A 132 7.37 6.85 7.22
N ILE A 133 8.48 6.63 6.51
CA ILE A 133 9.62 5.85 7.00
C ILE A 133 10.85 6.74 7.22
N PRO A 134 11.67 6.49 8.26
CA PRO A 134 12.94 7.18 8.40
C PRO A 134 13.90 6.74 7.28
N VAL A 135 14.63 7.67 6.70
CA VAL A 135 15.65 7.38 5.67
C VAL A 135 17.08 7.70 6.11
N ASP A 136 17.23 8.37 7.25
CA ASP A 136 18.50 8.70 7.90
C ASP A 136 18.33 8.72 9.43
N SER A 137 19.41 9.05 10.14
CA SER A 137 19.42 9.27 11.60
C SER A 137 19.09 10.70 12.01
N ASP A 138 18.94 11.62 11.06
CA ASP A 138 18.89 13.06 11.31
C ASP A 138 17.44 13.57 11.37
N GLY A 139 16.46 12.68 11.20
CA GLY A 139 15.04 12.98 11.31
C GLY A 139 14.35 13.20 9.97
N THR A 140 14.93 12.76 8.85
CA THR A 140 14.25 12.78 7.55
C THR A 140 13.34 11.57 7.41
N PHE A 141 12.07 11.83 7.12
CA PHE A 141 11.08 10.79 6.84
C PHE A 141 10.48 10.94 5.45
N CYS A 142 10.39 9.84 4.72
CA CYS A 142 9.89 9.82 3.34
C CYS A 142 8.59 9.03 3.19
N PHE A 143 7.76 9.48 2.25
CA PHE A 143 6.51 8.83 1.90
C PHE A 143 6.80 7.53 1.13
N ALA A 144 6.52 6.38 1.75
CA ALA A 144 6.97 5.06 1.31
C ALA A 144 6.14 4.47 0.17
N PHE A 145 5.85 5.28 -0.86
CA PHE A 145 5.23 4.88 -2.11
C PHE A 145 6.07 5.38 -3.28
N ALA A 146 6.03 4.68 -4.41
CA ALA A 146 6.66 5.15 -5.64
C ALA A 146 5.88 4.74 -6.89
N GLY A 147 6.09 5.49 -7.98
CA GLY A 147 5.57 5.12 -9.29
C GLY A 147 6.32 3.92 -9.89
N THR A 148 5.65 3.23 -10.82
CA THR A 148 6.22 2.22 -11.72
C THR A 148 5.96 2.58 -13.19
N THR A 149 6.84 2.11 -14.07
CA THR A 149 6.70 2.20 -15.53
C THR A 149 6.14 0.94 -16.16
N SER A 150 6.12 -0.20 -15.44
CA SER A 150 5.67 -1.50 -15.97
C SER A 150 4.15 -1.65 -16.08
N GLY A 151 3.38 -0.72 -15.50
CA GLY A 151 1.92 -0.82 -15.39
C GLY A 151 1.42 -1.77 -14.29
N LEU A 152 2.25 -2.70 -13.82
CA LEU A 152 1.96 -3.56 -12.66
C LEU A 152 2.13 -2.77 -11.35
N SER A 153 1.10 -2.77 -10.51
CA SER A 153 1.20 -2.24 -9.15
C SER A 153 1.52 -3.36 -8.15
N ILE A 154 2.22 -3.03 -7.07
CA ILE A 154 2.75 -3.97 -6.09
C ILE A 154 2.51 -3.39 -4.70
N ILE A 155 1.78 -4.11 -3.84
CA ILE A 155 1.70 -3.82 -2.40
C ILE A 155 2.96 -4.39 -1.74
N GLY A 156 3.89 -3.51 -1.39
CA GLY A 156 5.21 -3.89 -0.88
C GLY A 156 5.23 -4.24 0.61
N ASN A 157 6.37 -4.77 1.06
CA ASN A 157 6.60 -5.23 2.42
C ASN A 157 6.29 -4.18 3.49
N ILE A 158 6.74 -2.93 3.32
CA ILE A 158 6.49 -1.86 4.30
C ILE A 158 5.00 -1.64 4.54
N GLN A 159 4.14 -1.79 3.54
CA GLN A 159 2.68 -1.67 3.69
C GLN A 159 2.02 -2.94 4.25
N GLN A 160 2.73 -4.06 4.28
CA GLN A 160 2.28 -5.31 4.89
C GLN A 160 2.70 -5.43 6.36
N GLN A 161 3.73 -4.70 6.80
CA GLN A 161 4.22 -4.74 8.17
C GLN A 161 3.15 -4.32 9.18
N GLY A 162 3.06 -5.04 10.30
CA GLY A 162 2.01 -4.82 11.29
C GLY A 162 0.68 -5.52 10.95
N PHE A 163 0.60 -6.18 9.80
CA PHE A 163 -0.50 -7.06 9.43
C PHE A 163 -0.04 -8.52 9.36
N ARG A 164 -0.95 -9.42 9.72
CA ARG A 164 -0.93 -10.80 9.27
C ARG A 164 -1.60 -10.87 7.91
N VAL A 165 -0.77 -11.00 6.88
CA VAL A 165 -1.22 -11.25 5.51
C VAL A 165 -1.44 -12.75 5.33
N VAL A 166 -2.63 -13.14 4.88
CA VAL A 166 -3.06 -14.53 4.73
C VAL A 166 -3.31 -14.81 3.26
N PHE A 167 -2.65 -15.83 2.72
CA PHE A 167 -2.90 -16.32 1.37
C PHE A 167 -3.76 -17.58 1.47
N ASP A 168 -5.08 -17.41 1.36
CA ASP A 168 -6.07 -18.49 1.47
C ASP A 168 -6.43 -18.98 0.06
N LEU A 169 -5.62 -19.93 -0.42
CA LEU A 169 -5.72 -20.45 -1.79
C LEU A 169 -6.90 -21.41 -1.97
N ALA A 170 -7.39 -22.02 -0.89
CA ALA A 170 -8.58 -22.87 -0.94
C ALA A 170 -9.82 -22.05 -1.29
N ASP A 171 -9.94 -20.85 -0.72
CA ASP A 171 -11.06 -19.93 -0.94
C ASP A 171 -10.73 -18.80 -1.93
N ASN A 172 -9.62 -18.89 -2.66
CA ASN A 172 -9.17 -17.90 -3.66
C ASN A 172 -9.21 -16.45 -3.14
N ARG A 173 -8.58 -16.17 -2.00
CA ARG A 173 -8.60 -14.85 -1.37
C ARG A 173 -7.33 -14.51 -0.59
N VAL A 174 -7.08 -13.21 -0.42
CA VAL A 174 -6.03 -12.68 0.45
C VAL A 174 -6.68 -11.96 1.63
N GLY A 175 -6.22 -12.27 2.83
CA GLY A 175 -6.68 -11.68 4.08
C GLY A 175 -5.66 -10.72 4.67
N PHE A 176 -6.14 -9.65 5.29
CA PHE A 176 -5.34 -8.73 6.09
C PHE A 176 -5.94 -8.66 7.49
N ALA A 177 -5.15 -9.00 8.50
CA ALA A 177 -5.53 -8.81 9.90
C ALA A 177 -4.48 -7.91 10.54
N ALA A 178 -4.89 -6.74 11.07
CA ALA A 178 -3.97 -5.94 11.87
C ALA A 178 -3.51 -6.77 13.07
N ASN A 179 -2.23 -6.70 13.42
CA ASN A 179 -1.70 -7.36 14.60
C ASN A 179 -2.33 -6.73 15.85
N SER A 180 -3.41 -7.33 16.35
CA SER A 180 -3.95 -7.04 17.67
C SER A 180 -3.12 -7.82 18.68
N CYS A 181 -1.96 -7.28 19.07
CA CYS A 181 -1.45 -7.58 20.39
C CYS A 181 -2.28 -6.72 21.36
N THR A 182 -3.32 -7.31 21.94
CA THR A 182 -3.89 -6.84 23.21
C THR A 182 -3.05 -7.36 24.36
#